data_AF-A0A0K0GKU4-F1
#
_entry.id   AF-A0A0K0GKU4-F1
#
_cell.length_a   1.000
_cell.length_b   1.000
_cell.length_c   1.000
_cell.angle_alpha   90.00
_cell.angle_beta   90.00
_cell.angle_gamma   90.00
#
_symmetry.space_group_name_H-M   'P 1'
#
loop_
_entity.id
_entity.type
_entity.pdbx_description
1 polymer ?
#
loop_
_entity_poly.entity_id
_entity_poly.type
_entity_poly.pdbx_seq_one_letter_code
_entity_poly.pdbx_strand_id
1 'polypeptide(L)'
;MALCLLAASAYARDITVVGIVYAERDGRAGRSADEPGVADVAVSNGEQIVRTDAQGRYRLPVRDGQTVFVIKPGDRRFVPAADGLPAFWRHDAPSGSAKHK
;
A
#
# COMPACT_ATOMS: atom_id res chain seq x y z
N MET A 1 15.30 45.47 11.34
CA MET A 1 15.50 44.03 11.57
C MET A 1 14.60 43.29 10.59
N ALA A 2 15.16 42.71 9.53
CA ALA A 2 14.37 42.04 8.48
C ALA A 2 14.20 40.57 8.83
N LEU A 3 12.94 40.12 8.95
CA LEU A 3 12.59 38.73 9.23
C LEU A 3 12.55 37.98 7.89
N CYS A 4 13.56 37.14 7.64
CA CYS A 4 13.57 36.20 6.53
C CYS A 4 12.75 34.96 6.90
N LEU A 5 11.63 34.74 6.20
CA LEU A 5 10.87 33.49 6.27
C LEU A 5 11.58 32.43 5.42
N LEU A 6 12.31 31.52 6.07
CA LEU A 6 12.68 30.24 5.45
C LEU A 6 11.42 29.39 5.35
N ALA A 7 10.79 29.35 4.18
CA ALA A 7 9.81 28.32 3.86
C ALA A 7 10.57 26.99 3.72
N ALA A 8 10.56 26.17 4.76
CA ALA A 8 11.01 24.79 4.66
C ALA A 8 9.98 24.03 3.82
N SER A 9 10.28 23.81 2.55
CA SER A 9 9.51 22.90 1.72
C SER A 9 9.66 21.49 2.32
N ALA A 10 8.60 20.96 2.91
CA ALA A 10 8.54 19.54 3.22
C ALA A 10 8.51 18.78 1.89
N TYR A 11 9.66 18.30 1.43
CA TYR A 11 9.70 17.38 0.31
C TYR A 11 9.12 16.05 0.77
N ALA A 12 7.97 15.68 0.21
CA ALA A 12 7.46 14.33 0.32
C ALA A 12 8.57 13.38 -0.16
N ARG A 13 8.94 12.43 0.67
CA ARG A 13 9.95 11.44 0.29
C ARG A 13 9.32 10.42 -0.63
N ASP A 14 9.85 10.34 -1.84
CA ASP A 14 9.50 9.30 -2.80
C ASP A 14 10.23 8.00 -2.39
N ILE A 15 9.49 7.02 -1.92
CA ILE A 15 9.98 5.65 -1.67
C ILE A 15 9.39 4.70 -2.71
N THR A 16 9.99 3.53 -2.89
CA THR A 16 9.35 2.45 -3.65
C THR A 16 8.85 1.39 -2.68
N VAL A 17 7.54 1.19 -2.63
CA VAL A 17 6.94 0.06 -1.93
C VAL A 17 6.98 -1.15 -2.86
N VAL A 18 7.47 -2.27 -2.33
CA VAL A 18 7.47 -3.55 -3.02
C VAL A 18 6.65 -4.54 -2.22
N GLY A 19 5.92 -5.43 -2.90
CA GLY A 19 5.08 -6.39 -2.22
C GLY A 19 4.64 -7.52 -3.13
N ILE A 20 3.83 -8.42 -2.56
CA ILE A 20 3.25 -9.58 -3.24
C ILE A 20 1.75 -9.61 -2.93
N VAL A 21 0.93 -9.71 -3.97
CA VAL A 21 -0.47 -10.14 -3.83
C VAL A 21 -0.51 -11.66 -3.96
N TYR A 22 -1.14 -12.34 -3.02
CA TYR A 22 -1.20 -13.80 -2.93
C TYR A 22 -2.64 -14.28 -2.71
N ALA A 23 -2.90 -15.53 -3.07
CA ALA A 23 -4.18 -16.19 -2.81
C ALA A 23 -4.08 -16.92 -1.46
N GLU A 24 -4.73 -16.34 -0.46
CA GLU A 24 -4.93 -16.95 0.87
C GLU A 24 -5.65 -18.29 0.71
N ARG A 25 -5.17 -19.33 1.42
CA ARG A 25 -5.71 -20.70 1.32
C ARG A 25 -5.85 -21.47 2.64
N ASP A 26 -5.32 -20.95 3.75
CA ASP A 26 -5.23 -21.66 5.04
C ASP A 26 -6.22 -21.14 6.12
N GLY A 27 -7.05 -20.18 5.77
CA GLY A 27 -8.06 -19.51 6.58
C GLY A 27 -7.51 -18.40 7.48
N ARG A 28 -6.27 -17.93 7.30
CA ARG A 28 -5.62 -16.98 8.23
C ARG A 28 -5.16 -15.72 7.52
N ALA A 29 -5.12 -14.61 8.26
CA ALA A 29 -4.53 -13.38 7.77
C ALA A 29 -2.99 -13.48 7.75
N GLY A 30 -2.38 -12.99 6.68
CA GLY A 30 -0.94 -13.08 6.46
C GLY A 30 -0.60 -14.09 5.35
N ARG A 31 0.66 -14.09 4.92
CA ARG A 31 1.13 -14.94 3.83
C ARG A 31 1.85 -16.18 4.38
N SER A 32 1.37 -17.36 4.02
CA SER A 32 2.09 -18.63 4.21
C SER A 32 3.02 -18.92 3.01
N ALA A 33 4.03 -19.78 3.20
CA ALA A 33 5.04 -20.07 2.17
C ALA A 33 4.43 -20.67 0.89
N ASP A 34 3.34 -21.42 1.04
CA ASP A 34 2.73 -22.24 0.00
C ASP A 34 1.63 -21.48 -0.77
N GLU A 35 1.33 -20.25 -0.36
CA GLU A 35 0.29 -19.42 -0.96
C GLU A 35 0.79 -18.77 -2.25
N PRO A 36 0.15 -19.09 -3.39
CA PRO A 36 0.64 -18.63 -4.68
C PRO A 36 0.38 -17.14 -4.85
N GLY A 37 1.31 -16.47 -5.54
CA GLY A 37 1.10 -15.12 -6.02
C GLY A 37 -0.07 -15.05 -7.00
N VAL A 38 -0.72 -13.89 -7.06
CA VAL A 38 -1.82 -13.61 -7.99
C VAL A 38 -1.35 -12.58 -9.01
N ALA A 39 -1.28 -13.01 -10.27
CA ALA A 39 -0.91 -12.15 -11.38
C ALA A 39 -2.03 -11.19 -11.77
N ASP A 40 -1.65 -10.10 -12.45
CA ASP A 40 -2.55 -9.14 -13.05
C ASP A 40 -3.54 -8.45 -12.08
N VAL A 41 -3.16 -8.35 -10.81
CA VAL A 41 -3.92 -7.61 -9.81
C VAL A 41 -3.47 -6.16 -9.80
N ALA A 42 -4.41 -5.24 -9.88
CA ALA A 42 -4.13 -3.81 -9.83
C ALA A 42 -3.83 -3.36 -8.39
N VAL A 43 -2.73 -2.61 -8.23
CA VAL A 43 -2.27 -2.00 -6.97
C VAL A 43 -2.11 -0.50 -7.20
N SER A 44 -2.67 0.31 -6.31
CA SER A 44 -2.73 1.77 -6.46
C SER A 44 -2.15 2.48 -5.24
N ASN A 45 -1.58 3.67 -5.45
CA ASN A 45 -1.19 4.62 -4.39
C ASN A 45 -2.15 5.84 -4.33
N GLY A 46 -3.26 5.80 -5.08
CA GLY A 46 -4.18 6.92 -5.27
C GLY A 46 -3.91 7.81 -6.49
N GLU A 47 -2.72 7.71 -7.10
CA GLU A 47 -2.32 8.47 -8.29
C GLU A 47 -1.92 7.56 -9.48
N GLN A 48 -1.17 6.51 -9.20
CA GLN A 48 -0.65 5.53 -10.15
C GLN A 48 -1.22 4.14 -9.85
N ILE A 49 -1.47 3.38 -10.91
CA ILE A 49 -1.83 1.95 -10.84
C ILE A 49 -0.71 1.13 -11.49
N VAL A 50 -0.28 0.06 -10.82
CA VAL A 50 0.58 -1.00 -11.37
C VAL A 50 -0.14 -2.34 -11.31
N ARG A 51 0.31 -3.32 -12.12
CA ARG A 51 -0.21 -4.68 -12.12
C ARG A 51 0.84 -5.65 -11.62
N THR A 52 0.41 -6.66 -10.86
CA THR A 52 1.30 -7.69 -10.36
C THR A 52 1.83 -8.59 -11.48
N ASP A 53 3.07 -9.03 -11.36
CA ASP A 53 3.70 -9.98 -12.29
C ASP A 53 3.15 -11.40 -12.14
N ALA A 54 3.67 -12.35 -12.93
CA ALA A 54 3.26 -13.75 -12.90
C ALA A 54 3.47 -14.44 -11.54
N GLN A 55 4.26 -13.87 -10.63
CA GLN A 55 4.47 -14.35 -9.26
C GLN A 55 3.78 -13.46 -8.22
N GLY A 56 2.89 -12.56 -8.64
CA GLY A 56 2.15 -11.67 -7.77
C GLY A 56 2.94 -10.46 -7.26
N ARG A 57 4.16 -10.22 -7.73
CA ARG A 57 5.00 -9.12 -7.23
C ARG A 57 4.61 -7.80 -7.85
N TYR A 58 4.73 -6.73 -7.08
CA TYR A 58 4.61 -5.36 -7.58
C TYR A 58 5.71 -4.46 -7.00
N ARG A 59 5.97 -3.36 -7.71
CA ARG A 59 6.80 -2.24 -7.26
C ARG A 59 6.04 -0.96 -7.60
N LEU A 60 5.85 -0.09 -6.61
CA LEU A 60 5.05 1.13 -6.76
C LEU A 60 5.76 2.29 -6.05
N PRO A 61 6.04 3.42 -6.74
CA PRO A 61 6.52 4.62 -6.06
C PRO A 61 5.41 5.18 -5.16
N VAL A 62 5.76 5.63 -3.97
CA VAL A 62 4.85 6.14 -2.95
C VAL A 62 5.46 7.37 -2.32
N ARG A 63 4.64 8.39 -2.11
CA ARG A 63 4.99 9.64 -1.43
C ARG A 63 4.49 9.64 0.00
N ASP A 64 5.11 10.45 0.85
CA ASP A 64 4.65 10.65 2.22
C ASP A 64 3.16 11.05 2.24
N GLY A 65 2.37 10.33 3.03
CA GLY A 65 0.92 10.51 3.15
C GLY A 65 0.07 9.74 2.13
N GLN A 66 0.67 9.02 1.17
CA GLN A 66 -0.10 8.16 0.26
C GLN A 66 -0.48 6.82 0.89
N THR A 67 -1.56 6.23 0.38
CA THR A 67 -2.02 4.90 0.80
C THR A 67 -1.86 3.93 -0.36
N VAL A 68 -1.15 2.83 -0.13
CA VAL A 68 -1.07 1.71 -1.07
C VAL A 68 -2.24 0.77 -0.81
N PHE A 69 -2.98 0.40 -1.85
CA PHE A 69 -4.10 -0.53 -1.74
C PHE A 69 -4.26 -1.41 -2.98
N VAL A 70 -4.78 -2.62 -2.74
CA VAL A 70 -5.13 -3.59 -3.79
C VAL A 70 -6.56 -3.33 -4.28
N ILE A 71 -6.74 -3.25 -5.60
CA ILE A 71 -8.08 -3.20 -6.20
C ILE A 71 -8.59 -4.64 -6.31
N LYS A 72 -9.53 -5.00 -5.44
CA LYS A 72 -10.04 -6.37 -5.30
C LYS A 72 -10.63 -6.91 -6.62
N PRO A 73 -10.09 -8.01 -7.17
CA PRO A 73 -10.76 -8.73 -8.25
C PRO A 73 -12.16 -9.20 -7.83
N GLY A 74 -13.11 -9.20 -8.78
CA GLY A 74 -14.52 -9.50 -8.50
C GLY A 74 -14.75 -10.88 -7.90
N ASP A 75 -13.94 -11.86 -8.29
CA ASP A 75 -13.99 -13.28 -7.94
C ASP A 75 -13.30 -13.64 -6.61
N ARG A 76 -12.73 -12.67 -5.88
CA ARG A 76 -11.96 -12.89 -4.64
C ARG A 76 -12.60 -12.25 -3.43
N ARG A 77 -12.26 -12.75 -2.24
CA ARG A 77 -12.61 -12.14 -0.94
C ARG A 77 -11.37 -11.98 -0.09
N PHE A 78 -11.40 -11.02 0.84
CA PHE A 78 -10.36 -10.88 1.85
C PHE A 78 -10.74 -11.64 3.12
N VAL A 79 -9.76 -12.25 3.76
CA VAL A 79 -9.90 -12.74 5.14
C VAL A 79 -9.82 -11.54 6.08
N PRO A 80 -10.71 -11.43 7.08
CA PRO A 80 -10.59 -10.41 8.12
C PRO A 80 -9.26 -10.55 8.87
N ALA A 81 -8.59 -9.44 9.15
CA ALA A 81 -7.47 -9.42 10.09
C ALA A 81 -7.97 -9.52 11.53
N ALA A 82 -7.04 -9.54 12.49
CA ALA A 82 -7.35 -9.69 13.92
C ALA A 82 -8.25 -8.57 14.49
N ASP A 83 -8.26 -7.40 13.85
CA ASP A 83 -9.13 -6.26 14.17
C ASP A 83 -10.49 -6.30 13.43
N GLY A 84 -10.74 -7.36 12.64
CA GLY A 84 -11.95 -7.54 11.84
C GLY A 84 -11.94 -6.81 10.50
N LEU A 85 -10.90 -6.02 10.19
CA LEU A 85 -10.79 -5.30 8.92
C LEU A 85 -9.98 -6.12 7.90
N PRO A 86 -10.34 -6.09 6.60
CA PRO A 86 -9.52 -6.72 5.58
C PRO A 86 -8.22 -5.94 5.37
N ALA A 87 -7.08 -6.63 5.44
CA ALA A 87 -5.74 -6.05 5.29
C ALA A 87 -5.35 -5.86 3.81
N PHE A 88 -6.11 -5.04 3.08
CA PHE A 88 -5.86 -4.77 1.65
C PHE A 88 -5.13 -3.45 1.38
N TRP A 89 -4.83 -2.68 2.42
CA TRP A 89 -4.21 -1.35 2.31
C TRP A 89 -3.16 -1.09 3.40
N ARG A 90 -2.25 -0.15 3.12
CA ARG A 90 -1.26 0.39 4.05
C ARG A 90 -1.09 1.89 3.79
N HIS A 91 -1.11 2.69 4.85
CA HIS A 91 -0.85 4.13 4.78
C HIS A 91 0.62 4.39 5.09
N ASP A 92 1.34 5.00 4.15
CA ASP A 92 2.75 5.36 4.30
C ASP A 92 2.86 6.82 4.77
N ALA A 93 2.83 7.02 6.09
CA ALA A 93 2.99 8.32 6.73
C ALA A 93 4.06 8.26 7.85
N PRO A 94 5.35 8.09 7.52
CA PRO A 94 6.44 8.04 8.50
C PRO A 94 6.52 9.30 9.37
N SER A 95 6.07 10.46 8.87
CA SER A 95 6.02 11.72 9.60
C SER A 95 4.77 11.85 10.50
N GLY A 96 3.87 10.86 10.47
CA GLY A 96 2.53 10.91 11.04
C GLY A 96 1.50 11.53 10.09
N SER A 97 0.21 11.23 10.30
CA SER A 97 -0.87 11.81 9.50
C SER A 97 -1.07 13.29 9.86
N ALA A 98 -1.43 14.11 8.86
CA ALA A 98 -1.76 15.51 9.09
C ALA A 98 -2.87 15.63 10.15
N LYS A 99 -2.63 16.41 11.21
CA LYS A 99 -3.65 16.71 12.20
C LYS A 99 -4.57 17.79 11.63
N HIS A 100 -5.83 17.44 11.37
CA HIS A 100 -6.86 18.45 11.12
C HIS A 100 -7.09 19.25 12.40
N LYS A 101 -7.20 20.59 12.26
CA LYS A 101 -7.59 21.52 13.34
C LYS A 101 -9.10 21.63 13.42
#